data_AF-A0A369A969-F1
#
_entry.id   AF-A0A369A969-F1
#
_cell.length_a   1.000
_cell.length_b   1.000
_cell.length_c   1.000
_cell.angle_alpha   90.00
_cell.angle_beta   90.00
_cell.angle_gamma   90.00
#
_symmetry.space_group_name_H-M   'P 1'
#
loop_
_entity.id
_entity.type
_entity.pdbx_description
1 polymer ?
#
loop_
_entity_poly.entity_id
_entity_poly.type
_entity_poly.pdbx_seq_one_letter_code
_entity_poly.pdbx_strand_id
1 'polypeptide(L)'
;MKHIALIAIALFSIELSQAQKVKKNAELYTKPGVRVLFIIPEGTEVYTGPMTDNWYPVSIEVMIRKAEMSGHRIAQGASVFIGGKEVGIMPQQWDVPEIIEATGRHKDKYRVIIEGYLFKTKVDETTKPETEIEKIINRKGNIQAALTDWIAAFKPEKHILPQGTVYIVRDHNRSLKGDRIRMLLFLKGDNKLTAVVTDSHPLTARFRHIQYEEPFIYHFPLGKPSPNDWKEIEEIVLKFTPL
;
A
#
# COMPACT_ATOMS: atom_id res chain seq x y z
N MET A 1 -36.20 33.80 18.97
CA MET A 1 -35.71 32.55 18.36
C MET A 1 -34.32 32.81 17.80
N LYS A 2 -33.26 32.30 18.43
CA LYS A 2 -31.87 32.47 17.98
C LYS A 2 -31.38 31.11 17.51
N HIS A 3 -31.11 31.00 16.21
CA HIS A 3 -30.57 29.80 15.59
C HIS A 3 -29.13 29.59 16.07
N ILE A 4 -28.90 28.49 16.79
CA ILE A 4 -27.57 27.98 17.10
C ILE A 4 -27.14 27.18 15.87
N ALA A 5 -26.27 27.77 15.03
CA ALA A 5 -25.63 27.05 13.94
C ALA A 5 -24.62 26.08 14.54
N LEU A 6 -24.91 24.78 14.45
CA LEU A 6 -24.01 23.70 14.81
C LEU A 6 -22.91 23.63 13.74
N ILE A 7 -21.73 24.16 14.03
CA ILE A 7 -20.56 24.01 13.16
C ILE A 7 -20.01 22.61 13.40
N ALA A 8 -20.33 21.68 12.51
CA ALA A 8 -19.67 20.39 12.43
C ALA A 8 -18.23 20.61 11.93
N ILE A 9 -17.27 20.63 12.86
CA ILE A 9 -15.85 20.61 12.54
C ILE A 9 -15.56 19.21 12.00
N ALA A 10 -15.55 19.06 10.68
CA ALA A 10 -14.98 17.89 10.02
C ALA A 10 -13.47 17.91 10.31
N LEU A 11 -13.06 17.14 11.32
CA LEU A 11 -11.66 16.78 11.52
C LEU A 11 -11.21 16.03 10.26
N PHE A 12 -10.48 16.73 9.39
CA PHE A 12 -9.63 16.08 8.41
C PHE A 12 -8.57 15.32 9.19
N SER A 13 -8.85 14.04 9.47
CA SER A 13 -7.83 13.07 9.82
C SER A 13 -6.84 13.08 8.66
N ILE A 14 -5.63 13.61 8.87
CA ILE A 14 -4.53 13.38 7.94
C ILE A 14 -4.30 11.87 8.01
N GLU A 15 -4.80 11.16 7.00
CA GLU A 15 -4.67 9.72 6.87
C GLU A 15 -3.20 9.40 6.65
N LEU A 16 -2.48 9.18 7.75
CA LEU A 16 -1.18 8.49 7.76
C LEU A 16 -1.47 7.01 7.52
N SER A 17 -1.95 6.66 6.33
CA SER A 17 -1.91 5.27 5.91
C SER A 17 -0.43 4.90 5.73
N GLN A 18 -0.03 3.77 6.31
CA GLN A 18 1.37 3.41 6.42
C GLN A 18 1.84 2.70 5.15
N ALA A 19 2.77 3.34 4.44
CA ALA A 19 3.56 2.68 3.40
C ALA A 19 4.51 1.63 4.02
N GLN A 20 4.86 0.60 3.24
CA GLN A 20 5.89 -0.36 3.66
C GLN A 20 7.25 0.33 3.72
N LYS A 21 8.13 -0.12 4.63
CA LYS A 21 9.41 0.55 4.86
C LYS A 21 10.60 -0.33 4.55
N VAL A 22 11.68 0.32 4.11
CA VAL A 22 13.00 -0.29 3.98
C VAL A 22 13.62 -0.43 5.37
N LYS A 23 13.96 -1.67 5.75
CA LYS A 23 14.47 -2.02 7.10
C LYS A 23 15.88 -1.51 7.39
N LYS A 24 16.71 -1.38 6.36
CA LYS A 24 18.10 -0.90 6.40
C LYS A 24 18.49 -0.45 5.00
N ASN A 25 19.52 0.39 4.87
CA ASN A 25 20.03 0.82 3.56
C ASN A 25 20.10 -0.37 2.57
N ALA A 26 19.47 -0.18 1.42
CA ALA A 26 19.20 -1.25 0.47
C ALA A 26 19.50 -0.79 -0.95
N GLU A 27 20.11 -1.66 -1.74
CA GLU A 27 20.29 -1.45 -3.17
C GLU A 27 18.96 -1.76 -3.87
N LEU A 28 18.45 -0.80 -4.65
CA LEU A 28 17.34 -1.03 -5.55
C LEU A 28 17.88 -1.63 -6.84
N TYR A 29 17.34 -2.76 -7.28
CA TYR A 29 17.80 -3.43 -8.49
C TYR A 29 16.83 -3.23 -9.66
N THR A 30 17.35 -3.17 -10.89
CA THR A 30 16.51 -3.17 -12.12
C THR A 30 15.84 -4.52 -12.36
N LYS A 31 16.50 -5.59 -11.93
CA LYS A 31 16.06 -6.99 -11.98
C LYS A 31 16.67 -7.73 -10.79
N PRO A 32 16.03 -8.80 -10.29
CA PRO A 32 16.54 -9.60 -9.18
C PRO A 32 18.05 -9.89 -9.24
N GLY A 33 18.84 -9.23 -8.39
CA GLY A 33 20.28 -9.44 -8.24
C GLY A 33 21.18 -9.03 -9.41
N VAL A 34 20.66 -8.36 -10.45
CA VAL A 34 21.44 -8.09 -11.68
C VAL A 34 22.19 -6.76 -11.64
N ARG A 35 21.48 -5.63 -11.63
CA ARG A 35 22.07 -4.30 -11.70
C ARG A 35 21.41 -3.37 -10.72
N VAL A 36 22.23 -2.71 -9.90
CA VAL A 36 21.79 -1.70 -8.95
C VAL A 36 21.45 -0.40 -9.70
N LEU A 37 20.30 0.18 -9.37
CA LEU A 37 19.89 1.54 -9.75
C LEU A 37 20.54 2.54 -8.79
N PHE A 38 20.16 2.51 -7.52
CA PHE A 38 20.71 3.37 -6.47
C PHE A 38 20.45 2.77 -5.09
N ILE A 39 21.00 3.40 -4.05
CA ILE A 39 20.79 2.99 -2.66
C ILE A 39 19.60 3.74 -2.09
N ILE A 40 18.65 3.00 -1.53
CA ILE A 40 17.51 3.52 -0.79
C ILE A 40 17.88 3.56 0.70
N PRO A 41 17.74 4.70 1.39
CA PRO A 41 17.98 4.81 2.82
C PRO A 41 17.02 3.96 3.66
N GLU A 42 17.46 3.57 4.85
CA GLU A 42 16.58 3.02 5.89
C GLU A 42 15.39 3.92 6.19
N GLY A 43 14.23 3.31 6.49
CA GLY A 43 12.99 4.00 6.82
C GLY A 43 12.25 4.56 5.62
N THR A 44 12.82 4.48 4.41
CA THR A 44 12.17 4.94 3.19
C THR A 44 10.91 4.14 2.90
N GLU A 45 9.85 4.86 2.57
CA GLU A 45 8.56 4.32 2.21
C GLU A 45 8.54 3.82 0.77
N VAL A 46 8.06 2.60 0.58
CA VAL A 46 7.98 1.91 -0.70
C VAL A 46 6.65 1.18 -0.82
N TYR A 47 6.16 1.05 -2.05
CA TYR A 47 5.19 0.02 -2.39
C TYR A 47 5.92 -1.32 -2.53
N THR A 48 5.29 -2.40 -2.08
CA THR A 48 5.74 -3.77 -2.38
C THR A 48 4.62 -4.56 -3.07
N GLY A 49 4.94 -5.16 -4.21
CA GLY A 49 4.08 -6.14 -4.88
C GLY A 49 4.31 -7.56 -4.38
N PRO A 50 3.63 -8.56 -4.98
CA PRO A 50 3.79 -9.97 -4.61
C PRO A 50 5.23 -10.46 -4.77
N MET A 51 5.73 -11.19 -3.77
CA MET A 51 7.10 -11.71 -3.80
C MET A 51 7.27 -12.81 -4.84
N THR A 52 8.38 -12.79 -5.58
CA THR A 52 8.81 -13.88 -6.48
C THR A 52 10.28 -14.19 -6.20
N ASP A 53 10.62 -15.45 -5.95
CA ASP A 53 11.99 -15.92 -5.71
C ASP A 53 12.80 -15.13 -4.65
N ASN A 54 12.14 -14.73 -3.55
CA ASN A 54 12.69 -13.89 -2.47
C ASN A 54 12.90 -12.41 -2.83
N TRP A 55 12.38 -11.94 -3.96
CA TRP A 55 12.43 -10.56 -4.39
C TRP A 55 11.03 -9.95 -4.39
N TYR A 56 10.91 -8.76 -3.82
CA TYR A 56 9.73 -7.92 -3.97
C TYR A 56 9.93 -7.02 -5.19
N PRO A 57 9.01 -6.99 -6.16
CA PRO A 57 8.87 -5.83 -7.03
C PRO A 57 8.45 -4.65 -6.14
N VAL A 58 9.12 -3.53 -6.30
CA VAL A 58 8.87 -2.33 -5.51
C VAL A 58 8.70 -1.12 -6.40
N SER A 59 7.88 -0.19 -5.92
CA SER A 59 7.72 1.13 -6.52
C SER A 59 8.06 2.16 -5.46
N ILE A 60 8.81 3.18 -5.85
CA ILE A 60 9.25 4.23 -4.94
C ILE A 60 9.03 5.59 -5.59
N GLU A 61 8.44 6.49 -4.83
CA GLU A 61 8.36 7.89 -5.22
C GLU A 61 9.71 8.57 -4.96
N VAL A 62 10.24 9.18 -6.01
CA VAL A 62 11.44 10.00 -5.94
C VAL A 62 11.20 11.35 -6.61
N MET A 63 12.08 12.30 -6.32
CA MET A 63 12.15 13.56 -7.04
C MET A 63 13.39 13.61 -7.92
N ILE A 64 13.24 14.13 -9.14
CA ILE A 64 14.32 14.34 -10.12
C ILE A 64 14.29 15.79 -10.58
N ARG A 65 15.44 16.44 -10.80
CA ARG A 65 15.44 17.85 -11.26
C ARG A 65 14.85 17.94 -12.66
N LYS A 66 14.07 19.00 -12.93
CA LYS A 66 13.46 19.24 -14.24
C LYS A 66 14.50 19.26 -15.39
N ALA A 67 15.70 19.77 -15.12
CA ALA A 67 16.80 19.83 -16.09
C ALA A 67 17.43 18.45 -16.40
N GLU A 68 17.20 17.44 -15.57
CA GLU A 68 17.71 16.07 -15.73
C GLU A 68 16.66 15.14 -16.38
N MET A 69 15.57 15.72 -16.88
CA MET A 69 14.43 15.03 -17.47
C MET A 69 14.22 15.47 -18.93
N SER A 70 13.86 14.54 -19.80
CA SER A 70 13.45 14.80 -21.17
C SER A 70 12.13 14.08 -21.45
N GLY A 71 11.01 14.78 -21.31
CA GLY A 71 9.69 14.15 -21.31
C GLY A 71 9.57 13.14 -20.17
N HIS A 72 9.18 11.91 -20.48
CA HIS A 72 9.03 10.79 -19.53
C HIS A 72 10.33 10.02 -19.25
N ARG A 73 11.50 10.62 -19.54
CA ARG A 73 12.80 9.95 -19.43
C ARG A 73 13.72 10.69 -18.46
N ILE A 74 14.25 9.97 -17.49
CA ILE A 74 15.33 10.39 -16.60
C ILE A 74 16.66 10.22 -17.31
N ALA A 75 17.52 11.24 -17.29
CA ALA A 75 18.85 11.20 -17.87
C ALA A 75 19.81 10.28 -17.07
N GLN A 76 20.79 9.70 -17.77
CA GLN A 76 21.93 9.10 -17.09
C GLN A 76 22.71 10.18 -16.33
N GLY A 77 23.12 9.89 -15.10
CA GLY A 77 23.78 10.85 -14.23
C GLY A 77 22.82 11.76 -13.45
N ALA A 78 21.50 11.58 -13.60
CA ALA A 78 20.51 12.37 -12.86
C ALA A 78 20.57 12.10 -11.36
N SER A 79 20.45 13.16 -10.56
CA SER A 79 20.42 13.09 -9.10
C SER A 79 19.04 12.65 -8.61
N VAL A 80 18.99 11.60 -7.77
CA VAL A 80 17.75 11.05 -7.20
C VAL A 80 17.55 11.60 -5.80
N PHE A 81 16.38 12.18 -5.53
CA PHE A 81 16.04 12.75 -4.23
C PHE A 81 14.87 12.04 -3.56
N ILE A 82 14.99 11.74 -2.27
CA ILE A 82 13.92 11.18 -1.43
C ILE A 82 13.80 12.05 -0.18
N GLY A 83 12.58 12.49 0.16
CA GLY A 83 12.37 13.41 1.28
C GLY A 83 13.19 14.70 1.19
N GLY A 84 13.52 15.14 -0.04
CA GLY A 84 14.34 16.33 -0.30
C GLY A 84 15.86 16.13 -0.18
N LYS A 85 16.34 14.94 0.21
CA LYS A 85 17.77 14.61 0.27
C LYS A 85 18.18 13.81 -0.94
N GLU A 86 19.37 14.09 -1.47
CA GLU A 86 19.97 13.28 -2.54
C GLU A 86 20.38 11.91 -1.97
N VAL A 87 19.98 10.84 -2.65
CA VAL A 87 20.22 9.45 -2.22
C VAL A 87 21.06 8.65 -3.20
N GLY A 88 21.27 9.18 -4.40
CA GLY A 88 22.07 8.51 -5.42
C GLY A 88 21.98 9.19 -6.78
N ILE A 89 22.64 8.58 -7.74
CA ILE A 89 22.75 9.05 -9.12
C ILE A 89 22.30 7.93 -10.05
N MET A 90 21.48 8.26 -11.04
CA MET A 90 20.99 7.28 -12.01
C MET A 90 22.13 6.75 -12.89
N PRO A 91 22.40 5.43 -12.89
CA PRO A 91 23.54 4.85 -13.60
C PRO A 91 23.29 4.72 -15.11
N GLN A 92 22.04 4.90 -15.56
CA GLN A 92 21.61 4.85 -16.94
C GLN A 92 20.34 5.69 -17.11
N GLN A 93 19.96 5.94 -18.36
CA GLN A 93 18.65 6.49 -18.66
C GLN A 93 17.54 5.56 -18.21
N TRP A 94 16.41 6.13 -17.78
CA TRP A 94 15.28 5.37 -17.28
C TRP A 94 13.96 6.02 -17.69
N ASP A 95 13.07 5.24 -18.30
CA ASP A 95 11.74 5.69 -18.65
C ASP A 95 10.82 5.54 -17.43
N VAL A 96 10.01 6.55 -17.16
CA VAL A 96 9.02 6.55 -16.07
C VAL A 96 7.61 6.64 -16.63
N PRO A 97 6.64 5.90 -16.06
CA PRO A 97 5.28 5.89 -16.56
C PRO A 97 4.56 7.21 -16.28
N GLU A 98 4.90 7.88 -15.17
CA GLU A 98 4.18 9.04 -14.65
C GLU A 98 5.13 10.11 -14.13
N ILE A 99 4.75 11.37 -14.36
CA ILE A 99 5.44 12.56 -13.91
C ILE A 99 4.41 13.55 -13.37
N ILE A 100 4.66 14.07 -12.18
CA ILE A 100 3.91 15.21 -11.63
C ILE A 100 4.89 16.32 -11.23
N GLU A 101 4.54 17.56 -11.52
CA GLU A 101 5.32 18.71 -11.03
C GLU A 101 5.33 18.75 -9.50
N ALA A 102 6.52 18.80 -8.91
CA ALA A 102 6.62 19.03 -7.48
C ALA A 102 6.21 20.47 -7.15
N THR A 103 5.56 20.66 -6.00
CA THR A 103 5.05 21.97 -5.57
C THR A 103 5.92 22.57 -4.45
N GLY A 104 5.67 23.84 -4.13
CA GLY A 104 6.33 24.52 -3.02
C GLY A 104 7.86 24.66 -3.19
N ARG A 105 8.62 24.25 -2.17
CA ARG A 105 10.10 24.38 -2.12
C ARG A 105 10.84 23.51 -3.15
N HIS A 106 10.13 22.60 -3.82
CA HIS A 106 10.72 21.65 -4.77
C HIS A 106 10.27 21.88 -6.21
N LYS A 107 9.77 23.06 -6.56
CA LYS A 107 9.26 23.42 -7.90
C LYS A 107 10.24 23.22 -9.07
N ASP A 108 11.53 23.08 -8.77
CA ASP A 108 12.60 22.77 -9.72
C ASP A 108 12.72 21.27 -10.04
N LYS A 109 11.86 20.43 -9.45
CA LYS A 109 11.87 18.97 -9.58
C LYS A 109 10.52 18.45 -10.07
N TYR A 110 10.56 17.24 -10.61
CA TYR A 110 9.38 16.41 -10.84
C TYR A 110 9.34 15.29 -9.79
N ARG A 111 8.13 14.91 -9.36
CA ARG A 111 7.84 13.65 -8.68
C ARG A 111 7.64 12.58 -9.73
N VAL A 112 8.30 11.43 -9.55
CA VAL A 112 8.23 10.27 -10.44
C VAL A 112 8.21 8.99 -9.62
N ILE A 113 7.63 7.93 -10.18
CA ILE A 113 7.74 6.58 -9.62
C ILE A 113 8.85 5.84 -10.34
N ILE A 114 9.82 5.32 -9.57
CA ILE A 114 10.81 4.36 -10.07
C ILE A 114 10.41 2.97 -9.60
N GLU A 115 10.38 2.03 -10.53
CA GLU A 115 10.14 0.62 -10.26
C GLU A 115 11.47 -0.15 -10.22
N GLY A 116 11.53 -1.15 -9.36
CA GLY A 116 12.69 -2.03 -9.25
C GLY A 116 12.42 -3.21 -8.32
N TYR A 117 13.48 -3.77 -7.76
CA TYR A 117 13.41 -4.96 -6.93
C TYR A 117 14.23 -4.82 -5.65
N LEU A 118 13.65 -5.25 -4.54
CA LEU A 118 14.32 -5.40 -3.25
C LEU A 118 14.30 -6.85 -2.79
N PHE A 119 15.44 -7.32 -2.27
CA PHE A 119 15.49 -8.64 -1.65
C PHE A 119 14.69 -8.63 -0.34
N LYS A 120 13.97 -9.72 -0.03
CA LYS A 120 13.00 -9.78 1.08
C LYS A 120 13.55 -9.31 2.43
N THR A 121 14.83 -9.55 2.73
CA THR A 121 15.44 -9.18 4.02
C THR A 121 15.70 -7.68 4.17
N LYS A 122 15.46 -6.89 3.11
CA LYS A 122 15.59 -5.43 3.08
C LYS A 122 14.27 -4.71 3.33
N VAL A 123 13.14 -5.41 3.25
CA VAL A 123 11.82 -4.87 3.56
C VAL A 123 11.50 -5.16 5.03
N ASP A 124 10.92 -4.19 5.73
CA ASP A 124 10.41 -4.41 7.07
C ASP A 124 9.04 -5.11 7.01
N GLU A 125 9.06 -6.42 7.21
CA GLU A 125 7.85 -7.26 7.23
C GLU A 125 6.81 -6.83 8.28
N THR A 126 7.20 -6.10 9.34
CA THR A 126 6.24 -5.61 10.34
C THR A 126 5.42 -4.42 9.83
N THR A 127 5.89 -3.76 8.77
CA THR A 127 5.17 -2.68 8.09
C THR A 127 4.30 -3.18 6.93
N LYS A 128 4.23 -4.50 6.72
CA LYS A 128 3.38 -5.13 5.71
C LYS A 128 2.05 -5.59 6.32
N PRO A 129 0.89 -5.04 5.88
CA PRO A 129 -0.40 -5.42 6.42
C PRO A 129 -0.72 -6.91 6.19
N GLU A 130 -0.25 -7.49 5.08
CA GLU A 130 -0.37 -8.92 4.75
C GLU A 130 0.27 -9.80 5.82
N THR A 131 1.52 -9.51 6.16
CA THR A 131 2.29 -10.32 7.10
C THR A 131 1.66 -10.30 8.50
N GLU A 132 1.15 -9.15 8.95
CA GLU A 132 0.50 -9.05 10.26
C GLU A 132 -0.91 -9.65 10.28
N ILE A 133 -1.72 -9.48 9.22
CA ILE A 133 -3.05 -10.12 9.18
C ILE A 133 -2.92 -11.65 9.14
N GLU A 134 -1.93 -12.19 8.42
CA GLU A 134 -1.66 -13.62 8.37
C GLU A 134 -1.34 -14.19 9.76
N LYS A 135 -0.55 -13.47 10.57
CA LYS A 135 -0.26 -13.85 11.96
C LYS A 135 -1.53 -13.90 12.81
N ILE A 136 -2.46 -12.97 12.59
CA ILE A 136 -3.74 -12.92 13.29
C ILE A 136 -4.62 -14.11 12.90
N ILE A 137 -4.74 -14.40 11.60
CA ILE A 137 -5.55 -15.50 11.08
C ILE A 137 -5.00 -16.86 11.54
N ASN A 138 -3.69 -17.03 11.57
CA ASN A 138 -3.06 -18.30 11.97
C ASN A 138 -3.01 -18.51 13.50
N ARG A 139 -3.31 -17.49 14.32
CA ARG A 139 -3.32 -17.62 15.78
C ARG A 139 -4.53 -18.42 16.26
N LYS A 140 -4.29 -19.34 17.22
CA LYS A 140 -5.36 -19.93 18.03
C LYS A 140 -5.65 -18.96 19.19
N GLY A 141 -6.79 -18.25 19.17
CA GLY A 141 -7.15 -17.33 20.24
C GLY A 141 -8.12 -16.22 19.86
N ASN A 142 -8.14 -15.14 20.64
CA ASN A 142 -9.04 -14.00 20.45
C ASN A 142 -8.55 -13.11 19.29
N ILE A 143 -9.09 -13.36 18.09
CA ILE A 143 -8.83 -12.58 16.87
C ILE A 143 -9.16 -11.10 17.06
N GLN A 144 -10.18 -10.76 17.85
CA GLN A 144 -10.66 -9.39 18.01
C GLN A 144 -9.63 -8.47 18.67
N ALA A 145 -8.96 -8.95 19.72
CA ALA A 145 -7.90 -8.19 20.38
C ALA A 145 -6.74 -7.93 19.41
N ALA A 146 -6.31 -8.96 18.68
CA ALA A 146 -5.20 -8.83 17.73
C ALA A 146 -5.54 -7.94 16.52
N LEU A 147 -6.81 -7.94 16.07
CA LEU A 147 -7.28 -6.97 15.06
C LEU A 147 -7.24 -5.53 15.56
N THR A 148 -7.48 -5.30 16.86
CA THR A 148 -7.39 -3.96 17.43
C THR A 148 -5.97 -3.41 17.37
N ASP A 149 -4.98 -4.25 17.69
CA ASP A 149 -3.55 -3.89 17.55
C ASP A 149 -3.18 -3.60 16.09
N TRP A 150 -3.68 -4.42 15.16
CA TRP A 150 -3.47 -4.22 13.72
C TRP A 150 -4.08 -2.90 13.24
N ILE A 151 -5.32 -2.59 13.62
CA ILE A 151 -5.98 -1.33 13.28
C ILE A 151 -5.19 -0.14 13.84
N ALA A 152 -4.68 -0.24 15.07
CA ALA A 152 -3.88 0.82 15.67
C ALA A 152 -2.55 1.04 14.94
N ALA A 153 -1.90 -0.04 14.48
CA ALA A 153 -0.63 0.02 13.78
C ALA A 153 -0.75 0.58 12.36
N PHE A 154 -1.69 0.06 11.56
CA PHE A 154 -1.82 0.39 10.14
C PHE A 154 -2.75 1.57 9.85
N LYS A 155 -3.58 1.97 10.82
CA LYS A 155 -4.53 3.10 10.71
C LYS A 155 -5.37 3.06 9.41
N PRO A 156 -6.03 1.94 9.12
CA PRO A 156 -6.88 1.82 7.93
C PRO A 156 -8.03 2.84 7.92
N GLU A 157 -8.49 3.22 6.73
CA GLU A 157 -9.75 3.93 6.54
C GLU A 157 -10.88 3.10 7.17
N LYS A 158 -11.66 3.70 8.08
CA LYS A 158 -12.76 3.02 8.76
C LYS A 158 -14.10 3.49 8.22
N HIS A 159 -14.91 2.56 7.73
CA HIS A 159 -16.26 2.82 7.27
C HIS A 159 -17.27 1.94 8.02
N ILE A 160 -18.26 2.57 8.65
CA ILE A 160 -19.37 1.88 9.31
C ILE A 160 -20.53 1.78 8.31
N LEU A 161 -20.95 0.56 8.02
CA LEU A 161 -22.09 0.23 7.16
C LEU A 161 -23.20 -0.42 7.99
N PRO A 162 -24.46 -0.42 7.53
CA PRO A 162 -25.56 -1.10 8.22
C PRO A 162 -25.27 -2.58 8.54
N GLN A 163 -24.54 -3.25 7.66
CA GLN A 163 -24.19 -4.67 7.75
C GLN A 163 -22.92 -4.96 8.57
N GLY A 164 -22.09 -3.97 8.86
CA GLY A 164 -20.80 -4.20 9.50
C GLY A 164 -19.81 -3.06 9.35
N THR A 165 -18.56 -3.31 9.73
CA THR A 165 -17.46 -2.34 9.60
C THR A 165 -16.47 -2.81 8.55
N VAL A 166 -16.07 -1.89 7.69
CA VAL A 166 -15.02 -2.08 6.68
C VAL A 166 -13.79 -1.29 7.10
N TYR A 167 -12.63 -1.94 7.06
CA TYR A 167 -11.32 -1.31 7.23
C TYR A 167 -10.52 -1.45 5.94
N ILE A 168 -9.97 -0.35 5.42
CA ILE A 168 -9.26 -0.34 4.14
C ILE A 168 -7.85 0.20 4.34
N VAL A 169 -6.86 -0.57 3.92
CA VAL A 169 -5.49 -0.10 3.72
C VAL A 169 -5.29 0.11 2.23
N ARG A 170 -4.74 1.26 1.84
CA ARG A 170 -4.47 1.56 0.45
C ARG A 170 -2.98 1.48 0.11
N ASP A 171 -2.70 1.23 -1.16
CA ASP A 171 -1.34 1.17 -1.70
C ASP A 171 -0.74 2.57 -1.79
N HIS A 172 0.25 2.88 -0.96
CA HIS A 172 1.06 4.08 -1.14
C HIS A 172 2.23 3.84 -2.08
N ASN A 173 2.65 4.89 -2.80
CA ASN A 173 3.81 4.90 -3.70
C ASN A 173 3.73 3.89 -4.87
N ARG A 174 2.55 3.32 -5.14
CA ARG A 174 2.30 2.48 -6.31
C ARG A 174 2.13 3.31 -7.59
N SER A 175 1.46 4.45 -7.48
CA SER A 175 1.27 5.40 -8.58
C SER A 175 1.25 6.83 -8.04
N LEU A 176 1.35 7.84 -8.92
CA LEU A 176 1.15 9.24 -8.54
C LEU A 176 -0.33 9.66 -8.61
N LYS A 177 -1.20 8.82 -9.20
CA LYS A 177 -2.61 9.13 -9.48
C LYS A 177 -3.59 8.73 -8.38
N GLY A 178 -3.12 8.02 -7.36
CA GLY A 178 -3.90 7.64 -6.20
C GLY A 178 -3.68 6.20 -5.77
N ASP A 179 -4.21 5.90 -4.59
CA ASP A 179 -3.93 4.67 -3.87
C ASP A 179 -5.07 3.67 -4.10
N ARG A 180 -4.74 2.49 -4.65
CA ARG A 180 -5.68 1.37 -4.81
C ARG A 180 -5.91 0.67 -3.48
N ILE A 181 -6.97 -0.12 -3.37
CA ILE A 181 -7.12 -1.01 -2.20
C ILE A 181 -5.92 -1.95 -2.19
N ARG A 182 -5.15 -1.96 -1.09
CA ARG A 182 -4.15 -3.00 -0.83
C ARG A 182 -4.79 -4.17 -0.10
N MET A 183 -5.54 -3.84 0.95
CA MET A 183 -6.25 -4.79 1.78
C MET A 183 -7.54 -4.18 2.32
N LEU A 184 -8.61 -4.96 2.29
CA LEU A 184 -9.90 -4.64 2.88
C LEU A 184 -10.29 -5.73 3.87
N LEU A 185 -10.60 -5.34 5.10
CA LEU A 185 -11.16 -6.22 6.12
C LEU A 185 -12.64 -5.91 6.29
N PHE A 186 -13.50 -6.93 6.21
CA PHE A 186 -14.92 -6.79 6.49
C PHE A 186 -15.31 -7.56 7.75
N LEU A 187 -15.80 -6.82 8.75
CA LEU A 187 -16.26 -7.34 10.03
C LEU A 187 -17.80 -7.21 10.09
N LYS A 188 -18.51 -8.33 10.23
CA LYS A 188 -19.98 -8.40 10.23
C LYS A 188 -20.52 -8.67 11.64
N GLY A 189 -21.67 -8.08 11.98
CA GLY A 189 -22.35 -8.30 13.27
C GLY A 189 -21.48 -7.88 14.47
N ASP A 190 -21.22 -8.81 15.39
CA ASP A 190 -20.41 -8.63 16.61
C ASP A 190 -18.90 -8.49 16.32
N ASN A 191 -18.53 -7.69 15.32
CA ASN A 191 -17.15 -7.51 14.84
C ASN A 191 -16.47 -8.81 14.35
N LYS A 192 -17.25 -9.78 13.87
CA LYS A 192 -16.70 -11.03 13.36
C LYS A 192 -16.01 -10.80 12.01
N LEU A 193 -14.72 -11.09 11.91
CA LEU A 193 -13.98 -11.01 10.64
C LEU A 193 -14.53 -12.03 9.63
N THR A 194 -15.25 -11.52 8.64
CA THR A 194 -15.97 -12.33 7.64
C THR A 194 -15.15 -12.49 6.37
N ALA A 195 -14.47 -11.43 5.93
CA ALA A 195 -13.63 -11.47 4.75
C ALA A 195 -12.38 -10.59 4.89
N VAL A 196 -11.33 -11.03 4.22
CA VAL A 196 -10.11 -10.28 3.94
C VAL A 196 -9.94 -10.26 2.42
N VAL A 197 -9.95 -9.09 1.80
CA VAL A 197 -9.81 -8.93 0.35
C VAL A 197 -8.49 -8.21 0.07
N THR A 198 -7.71 -8.70 -0.89
CA THR A 198 -6.47 -8.06 -1.34
C THR A 198 -6.49 -7.81 -2.84
N ASP A 199 -5.76 -6.80 -3.32
CA ASP A 199 -5.60 -6.51 -4.75
C ASP A 199 -4.31 -7.16 -5.26
N SER A 200 -4.42 -8.37 -5.82
CA SER A 200 -3.29 -9.15 -6.34
C SER A 200 -2.20 -9.53 -5.33
N HIS A 201 -2.35 -9.25 -4.03
CA HIS A 201 -1.44 -9.72 -2.97
C HIS A 201 -1.93 -11.03 -2.36
N PRO A 202 -1.37 -12.20 -2.73
CA PRO A 202 -1.79 -13.47 -2.14
C PRO A 202 -1.42 -13.53 -0.66
N LEU A 203 -2.33 -14.08 0.15
CA LEU A 203 -2.06 -14.41 1.54
C LEU A 203 -1.77 -15.91 1.68
N THR A 204 -0.77 -16.24 2.48
CA THR A 204 -0.29 -17.60 2.78
C THR A 204 -0.94 -18.21 4.02
N ALA A 205 -1.72 -17.44 4.77
CA ALA A 205 -2.46 -17.94 5.94
C ALA A 205 -3.52 -18.98 5.56
N ARG A 206 -3.85 -19.85 6.53
CA ARG A 206 -4.83 -20.93 6.34
C ARG A 206 -6.27 -20.42 6.42
N PHE A 207 -6.75 -19.80 5.35
CA PHE A 207 -8.17 -19.50 5.20
C PHE A 207 -8.98 -20.75 4.89
N ARG A 208 -10.24 -20.78 5.31
CA ARG A 208 -11.14 -21.92 5.05
C ARG A 208 -11.69 -21.91 3.62
N HIS A 209 -11.73 -20.75 2.99
CA HIS A 209 -12.10 -20.61 1.59
C HIS A 209 -11.37 -19.41 0.98
N ILE A 210 -10.99 -19.54 -0.29
CA ILE A 210 -10.35 -18.48 -1.09
C ILE A 210 -11.06 -18.46 -2.45
N GLN A 211 -11.42 -17.27 -2.92
CA GLN A 211 -12.03 -17.04 -4.23
C GLN A 211 -11.24 -15.96 -4.98
N TYR A 212 -11.00 -16.19 -6.26
CA TYR A 212 -10.24 -15.29 -7.13
C TYR A 212 -11.18 -14.61 -8.12
N GLU A 213 -11.24 -13.28 -8.09
CA GLU A 213 -11.97 -12.47 -9.06
C GLU A 213 -11.06 -11.31 -9.45
N GLU A 214 -10.30 -11.47 -10.54
CA GLU A 214 -9.24 -10.53 -10.89
C GLU A 214 -9.73 -9.08 -10.93
N PRO A 215 -9.02 -8.14 -10.29
CA PRO A 215 -7.69 -8.29 -9.69
C PRO A 215 -7.71 -8.69 -8.20
N PHE A 216 -8.88 -8.94 -7.63
CA PHE A 216 -9.07 -9.18 -6.20
C PHE A 216 -9.00 -10.65 -5.81
N ILE A 217 -8.48 -10.88 -4.60
CA ILE A 217 -8.44 -12.20 -3.97
C ILE A 217 -9.23 -12.10 -2.66
N TYR A 218 -10.29 -12.89 -2.55
CA TYR A 218 -11.21 -12.91 -1.42
C TYR A 218 -10.86 -14.08 -0.51
N HIS A 219 -10.56 -13.80 0.75
CA HIS A 219 -10.16 -14.78 1.75
C HIS A 219 -11.20 -14.83 2.87
N PHE A 220 -11.74 -16.01 3.13
CA PHE A 220 -12.80 -16.22 4.13
C PHE A 220 -12.30 -17.09 5.29
N PRO A 221 -12.11 -16.50 6.49
CA PRO A 221 -11.60 -17.24 7.65
C PRO A 221 -12.54 -18.34 8.14
N LEU A 222 -13.85 -18.20 7.87
CA LEU A 222 -14.90 -19.01 8.51
C LEU A 222 -15.48 -20.11 7.62
N GLY A 223 -15.27 -20.02 6.31
CA GLY A 223 -15.78 -20.96 5.33
C GLY A 223 -16.26 -20.24 4.07
N LYS A 224 -16.82 -20.99 3.14
CA LYS A 224 -17.44 -20.42 1.93
C LYS A 224 -18.58 -19.48 2.31
N PRO A 225 -18.65 -18.25 1.77
CA PRO A 225 -19.75 -17.33 2.05
C PRO A 225 -21.08 -17.85 1.47
N SER A 226 -22.21 -17.43 2.05
CA SER A 226 -23.50 -17.60 1.40
C SER A 226 -23.59 -16.72 0.13
N PRO A 227 -24.49 -17.01 -0.84
CA PRO A 227 -24.65 -16.16 -2.01
C PRO A 227 -24.97 -14.69 -1.68
N ASN A 228 -25.72 -14.45 -0.60
CA ASN A 228 -26.04 -13.10 -0.14
C ASN A 228 -24.80 -12.41 0.47
N ASP A 229 -24.04 -13.11 1.31
CA ASP A 229 -22.81 -12.56 1.88
C ASP A 229 -21.77 -12.28 0.79
N TRP A 230 -21.67 -13.14 -0.22
CA TRP A 230 -20.78 -12.92 -1.36
C TRP A 230 -21.12 -11.62 -2.08
N LYS A 231 -22.38 -11.46 -2.50
CA LYS A 231 -22.85 -10.27 -3.20
C LYS A 231 -22.62 -9.00 -2.39
N GLU A 232 -22.90 -9.04 -1.09
CA GLU A 232 -22.68 -7.92 -0.18
C GLU A 232 -21.20 -7.51 -0.11
N ILE A 233 -20.29 -8.48 -0.04
CA ILE A 233 -18.85 -8.23 0.04
C ILE A 233 -18.31 -7.70 -1.30
N GLU A 234 -18.78 -8.24 -2.41
CA GLU A 234 -18.45 -7.76 -3.76
C GLU A 234 -18.89 -6.31 -3.97
N GLU A 235 -20.13 -5.97 -3.59
CA GLU A 235 -20.63 -4.58 -3.64
C GLU A 235 -19.80 -3.63 -2.76
N ILE A 236 -19.34 -4.08 -1.60
CA ILE A 236 -18.44 -3.32 -0.73
C ILE A 236 -17.10 -3.06 -1.45
N VAL A 237 -16.49 -4.09 -2.03
CA VAL A 237 -15.20 -3.94 -2.75
C VAL A 237 -15.34 -2.97 -3.92
N LEU A 238 -16.38 -3.12 -4.73
CA LEU A 238 -16.66 -2.24 -5.87
C LEU A 238 -16.88 -0.79 -5.42
N LYS A 239 -17.62 -0.57 -4.33
CA LYS A 239 -17.87 0.77 -3.79
C LYS A 239 -16.59 1.51 -3.41
N PHE A 240 -15.57 0.81 -2.93
CA PHE A 240 -14.33 1.42 -2.45
C PHE A 240 -13.16 1.32 -3.44
N THR A 241 -13.37 0.71 -4.60
CA THR A 241 -12.38 0.65 -5.66
C THR A 241 -12.45 1.95 -6.48
N PRO A 242 -11.34 2.69 -6.65
CA PRO A 242 -11.32 3.86 -7.53
C PRO A 242 -11.68 3.45 -8.96
N LEU A 243 -12.53 4.25 -9.64
CA LEU A 243 -12.90 4.08 -11.05
C LEU A 243 -11.73 4.36 -11.99
#